data_AF-A0A9E5MSG0-F1
#
_entry.id   AF-A0A9E5MSG0-F1
#
_cell.length_a   1.000
_cell.length_b   1.000
_cell.length_c   1.000
_cell.angle_alpha   90.00
_cell.angle_beta   90.00
_cell.angle_gamma   90.00
#
_symmetry.space_group_name_H-M   'P 1'
#
loop_
_entity.id
_entity.type
_entity.pdbx_description
1 polymer ?
#
loop_
_entity_poly.entity_id
_entity_poly.type
_entity_poly.pdbx_seq_one_letter_code
_entity_poly.pdbx_strand_id
1 'polypeptide(L)'
;MTLIQIPTEQTTAATDLLIAVLAIASANYLRKRGPGELRGRLWRIVFLLLAVASLLGAIGHGLVLGRTVYIVLWWGAYLALALLVAAFLLATIRDLAGDARARQALPFLVVVAIGFFGYFALDPDNFLPFILYESTVMILALAGYIRIAIRGDMPGATWIAASITVNILAALVQAGGSLQVTVIWTFDHNGIFHLVQILAMGMLVYGLRCPGECPTE
;
A
#
# COMPACT_ATOMS: atom_id res chain seq x y z
N MET A 1 -4.86 18.74 -21.77
CA MET A 1 -4.23 18.69 -20.45
C MET A 1 -2.73 18.91 -20.63
N THR A 2 -2.09 19.70 -19.78
CA THR A 2 -0.64 19.96 -19.82
C THR A 2 0.06 19.19 -18.72
N LEU A 3 1.30 18.75 -18.98
CA LEU A 3 2.15 18.09 -17.98
C LEU A 3 2.72 19.11 -17.00
N ILE A 4 2.86 18.72 -15.73
CA ILE A 4 3.64 19.47 -14.74
C ILE A 4 5.10 19.52 -15.21
N GLN A 5 5.74 20.69 -15.09
CA GLN A 5 7.13 20.96 -15.56
C GLN A 5 8.17 20.90 -14.44
N ILE A 6 7.84 20.22 -13.34
CA ILE A 6 8.75 19.98 -12.22
C ILE A 6 9.34 18.57 -12.40
N PRO A 7 10.65 18.40 -12.59
CA PRO A 7 11.23 17.09 -12.90
C PRO A 7 10.94 16.01 -11.85
N THR A 8 10.99 16.36 -10.56
CA THR A 8 10.73 15.40 -9.47
C THR A 8 9.26 14.95 -9.46
N GLU A 9 8.32 15.86 -9.67
CA GLU A 9 6.89 15.53 -9.85
C GLU A 9 6.67 14.58 -11.04
N GLN A 10 7.38 14.78 -12.15
CA GLN A 10 7.30 13.86 -13.30
C GLN A 10 7.82 12.46 -12.96
N THR A 11 8.92 12.36 -12.20
CA THR A 11 9.42 11.05 -11.74
C THR A 11 8.49 10.39 -10.72
N THR A 12 7.87 11.18 -9.84
CA THR A 12 6.87 10.71 -8.88
C THR A 12 5.66 10.16 -9.63
N ALA A 13 5.14 10.90 -10.61
CA ALA A 13 4.04 10.44 -11.45
C ALA A 13 4.36 9.16 -12.23
N ALA A 14 5.57 9.06 -12.78
CA ALA A 14 6.01 7.87 -13.51
C ALA A 14 6.16 6.64 -12.60
N THR A 15 6.68 6.83 -11.39
CA THR A 15 6.82 5.75 -10.40
C THR A 15 5.48 5.31 -9.83
N ASP A 16 4.55 6.24 -9.61
CA ASP A 16 3.15 5.95 -9.27
C ASP A 16 2.47 5.09 -10.34
N LEU A 17 2.62 5.46 -11.61
CA LEU A 17 2.07 4.68 -12.72
C LEU A 17 2.66 3.28 -12.77
N LEU A 18 3.96 3.14 -12.52
CA LEU A 18 4.63 1.85 -12.43
C LEU A 18 4.08 1.01 -11.26
N ILE A 19 3.89 1.60 -10.07
CA ILE A 19 3.25 0.92 -8.94
C ILE A 19 1.85 0.46 -9.32
N ALA A 20 1.04 1.29 -9.98
CA ALA A 20 -0.32 0.93 -10.38
C ALA A 20 -0.32 -0.31 -11.29
N VAL A 21 0.54 -0.32 -12.32
CA VAL A 21 0.68 -1.46 -13.24
C VAL A 21 1.14 -2.71 -12.50
N LEU A 22 2.17 -2.59 -11.66
CA LEU A 22 2.72 -3.73 -10.93
C LEU A 22 1.74 -4.27 -9.88
N ALA A 23 0.94 -3.42 -9.24
CA ALA A 23 -0.07 -3.84 -8.28
C ALA A 23 -1.21 -4.61 -8.98
N ILE A 24 -1.67 -4.14 -10.15
CA ILE A 24 -2.63 -4.89 -11.00
C ILE A 24 -2.03 -6.22 -11.45
N ALA A 25 -0.78 -6.23 -11.90
CA ALA A 25 -0.09 -7.45 -12.30
C ALA A 25 0.03 -8.44 -11.12
N SER A 26 0.35 -7.95 -9.92
CA SER A 26 0.44 -8.72 -8.69
C SER A 26 -0.89 -9.34 -8.29
N ALA A 27 -1.99 -8.57 -8.33
CA ALA A 27 -3.32 -9.08 -8.06
C ALA A 27 -3.72 -10.21 -9.04
N ASN A 28 -3.40 -10.04 -10.32
CA ASN A 28 -3.65 -11.04 -11.36
C ASN A 28 -2.78 -12.29 -11.23
N TYR A 29 -1.50 -12.11 -10.88
CA TYR A 29 -0.57 -13.21 -10.60
C TYR A 29 -1.06 -14.05 -9.41
N LEU A 30 -1.41 -13.39 -8.30
CA LEU A 30 -1.89 -14.05 -7.09
C LEU A 30 -3.27 -14.68 -7.25
N ARG A 31 -4.08 -14.29 -8.25
CA ARG A 31 -5.29 -15.03 -8.58
C ARG A 31 -5.00 -16.48 -9.00
N LYS A 32 -3.84 -16.75 -9.62
CA LYS A 32 -3.46 -18.08 -10.11
C LYS A 32 -2.44 -18.78 -9.22
N ARG A 33 -1.62 -18.01 -8.50
CA ARG A 33 -0.45 -18.50 -7.75
C ARG A 33 -0.43 -18.07 -6.29
N GLY A 34 -1.47 -17.37 -5.84
CA GLY A 34 -1.61 -16.89 -4.47
C GLY A 34 -2.62 -17.70 -3.68
N PRO A 35 -2.84 -17.35 -2.41
CA PRO A 35 -3.57 -18.17 -1.45
C PRO A 35 -5.03 -18.46 -1.86
N GLY A 36 -5.66 -19.44 -1.21
CA GLY A 36 -7.07 -19.84 -1.40
C GLY A 36 -8.08 -18.69 -1.31
N GLU A 37 -9.36 -18.97 -1.63
CA GLU A 37 -10.31 -17.94 -2.08
C GLU A 37 -10.40 -16.69 -1.20
N LEU A 38 -10.66 -16.82 0.10
CA LEU A 38 -10.91 -15.66 0.96
C LEU A 38 -9.60 -14.92 1.27
N ARG A 39 -8.53 -15.66 1.63
CA ARG A 39 -7.19 -15.11 1.85
C ARG A 39 -6.68 -14.34 0.64
N GLY A 40 -6.71 -14.99 -0.52
CA GLY A 40 -6.25 -14.43 -1.78
C GLY A 40 -7.11 -13.25 -2.22
N ARG A 41 -8.43 -13.25 -1.92
CA ARG A 41 -9.30 -12.10 -2.20
C ARG A 41 -8.89 -10.87 -1.39
N LEU A 42 -8.62 -11.00 -0.08
CA LEU A 42 -8.18 -9.87 0.74
C LEU A 42 -6.87 -9.27 0.24
N TRP A 43 -5.86 -10.11 -0.03
CA TRP A 43 -4.58 -9.62 -0.56
C TRP A 43 -4.72 -8.97 -1.93
N ARG A 44 -5.55 -9.53 -2.83
CA ARG A 44 -5.85 -8.88 -4.12
C ARG A 44 -6.55 -7.53 -3.95
N ILE A 45 -7.45 -7.39 -2.96
CA ILE A 45 -8.07 -6.09 -2.65
C ILE A 45 -7.00 -5.07 -2.23
N VAL A 46 -6.04 -5.46 -1.39
CA VAL A 46 -4.90 -4.58 -1.02
C VAL A 46 -4.16 -4.08 -2.26
N PHE A 47 -3.79 -4.97 -3.18
CA PHE A 47 -3.13 -4.58 -4.43
C PHE A 47 -4.00 -3.71 -5.34
N LEU A 48 -5.30 -4.00 -5.45
CA LEU A 48 -6.20 -3.20 -6.29
C LEU A 48 -6.43 -1.80 -5.71
N LEU A 49 -6.52 -1.67 -4.38
CA LEU A 49 -6.59 -0.37 -3.71
C LEU A 49 -5.29 0.42 -3.90
N LEU A 50 -4.13 -0.25 -3.83
CA LEU A 50 -2.84 0.37 -4.15
C LEU A 50 -2.80 0.86 -5.60
N ALA A 51 -3.33 0.06 -6.53
CA ALA A 51 -3.39 0.44 -7.93
C ALA A 51 -4.26 1.68 -8.17
N VAL A 52 -5.41 1.78 -7.49
CA VAL A 52 -6.28 2.95 -7.57
C VAL A 52 -5.58 4.17 -6.99
N ALA A 53 -5.01 4.07 -5.79
CA ALA A 53 -4.29 5.17 -5.15
C ALA A 53 -3.14 5.69 -6.03
N SER A 54 -2.31 4.78 -6.54
CA SER A 54 -1.13 5.13 -7.34
C SER A 54 -1.52 5.65 -8.73
N LEU A 55 -2.60 5.16 -9.33
CA LEU A 55 -3.09 5.71 -10.60
C LEU A 55 -3.59 7.16 -10.43
N LEU A 56 -4.29 7.43 -9.33
CA LEU A 56 -4.71 8.79 -9.00
C LEU A 56 -3.50 9.67 -8.67
N GLY A 57 -2.53 9.17 -7.91
CA GLY A 57 -1.24 9.83 -7.65
C GLY A 57 -0.49 10.19 -8.94
N ALA A 58 -0.40 9.27 -9.91
CA ALA A 58 0.21 9.51 -11.21
C ALA A 58 -0.45 10.69 -11.95
N ILE A 59 -1.77 10.78 -11.89
CA ILE A 59 -2.53 11.88 -12.51
C ILE A 59 -2.31 13.19 -11.72
N GLY A 60 -2.31 13.12 -10.38
CA GLY A 60 -2.14 14.27 -9.49
C GLY A 60 -0.76 14.93 -9.58
N HIS A 61 0.29 14.11 -9.63
CA HIS A 61 1.69 14.56 -9.78
C HIS A 61 2.06 14.86 -11.24
N GLY A 62 1.38 14.23 -12.22
CA GLY A 62 1.75 14.32 -13.63
C GLY A 62 1.08 15.48 -14.38
N LEU A 63 -0.13 15.87 -14.00
CA LEU A 63 -0.95 16.81 -14.78
C LEU A 63 -1.20 18.12 -14.04
N VAL A 64 -1.25 19.22 -14.79
CA VAL A 64 -1.78 20.48 -14.28
C VAL A 64 -3.29 20.39 -14.23
N LEU A 65 -3.86 20.34 -13.03
CA LEU A 65 -5.29 20.15 -12.79
C LEU A 65 -5.95 21.44 -12.28
N GLY A 66 -7.22 21.63 -12.66
CA GLY A 66 -8.06 22.64 -12.02
C GLY A 66 -8.34 22.26 -10.56
N ARG A 67 -8.52 23.25 -9.69
CA ARG A 67 -8.68 23.07 -8.23
C ARG A 67 -9.70 21.98 -7.85
N THR A 68 -10.89 22.00 -8.45
CA THR A 68 -11.94 21.02 -8.15
C THR A 68 -11.52 19.59 -8.50
N VAL A 69 -10.90 19.40 -9.68
CA VAL A 69 -10.44 18.09 -10.14
C VAL A 69 -9.31 17.59 -9.24
N TYR A 70 -8.38 18.48 -8.88
CA TYR A 70 -7.29 18.18 -7.94
C TYR A 70 -7.83 17.67 -6.60
N ILE A 71 -8.78 18.38 -5.98
CA ILE A 71 -9.37 17.99 -4.69
C ILE A 71 -10.07 16.63 -4.79
N VAL A 72 -10.92 16.43 -5.79
CA VAL A 72 -11.68 15.17 -5.95
C VAL A 72 -10.75 14.00 -6.18
N LEU A 73 -9.69 14.19 -6.97
CA LEU A 73 -8.68 13.18 -7.25
C LEU A 73 -7.96 12.76 -5.97
N TRP A 74 -7.51 13.73 -5.16
CA TRP A 74 -6.81 13.44 -3.91
C TRP A 74 -7.71 12.81 -2.85
N TRP A 75 -8.99 13.19 -2.79
CA TRP A 75 -9.97 12.47 -1.97
C TRP A 75 -10.10 11.01 -2.38
N GLY A 76 -10.16 10.73 -3.68
CA GLY A 76 -10.16 9.36 -4.20
C GLY A 76 -8.90 8.58 -3.80
N ALA A 77 -7.72 9.21 -3.92
CA ALA A 77 -6.44 8.60 -3.56
C ALA A 77 -6.37 8.29 -2.05
N TYR A 78 -6.73 9.26 -1.19
CA TYR A 78 -6.70 9.08 0.25
C TYR A 78 -7.72 8.06 0.75
N LEU A 79 -8.91 8.00 0.16
CA LEU A 79 -9.88 6.95 0.48
C LEU A 79 -9.33 5.56 0.12
N ALA A 80 -8.73 5.43 -1.07
CA ALA A 80 -8.12 4.17 -1.51
C ALA A 80 -6.98 3.74 -0.58
N LEU A 81 -6.11 4.68 -0.18
CA LEU A 81 -5.03 4.42 0.79
C LEU A 81 -5.55 4.05 2.18
N ALA A 82 -6.57 4.75 2.69
CA ALA A 82 -7.13 4.46 4.01
C ALA A 82 -7.76 3.04 4.06
N LEU A 83 -8.47 2.67 2.99
CA LEU A 83 -9.03 1.33 2.82
C LEU A 83 -7.94 0.28 2.60
N LEU A 84 -6.85 0.61 1.90
CA LEU A 84 -5.71 -0.28 1.70
C LEU A 84 -5.12 -0.69 3.04
N VAL A 85 -4.82 0.29 3.90
CA VAL A 85 -4.25 0.06 5.23
C VAL A 85 -5.20 -0.80 6.08
N ALA A 86 -6.50 -0.54 6.04
CA ALA A 86 -7.51 -1.36 6.73
C ALA A 86 -7.56 -2.80 6.19
N ALA A 87 -7.54 -2.98 4.86
CA ALA A 87 -7.53 -4.28 4.23
C ALA A 87 -6.27 -5.07 4.56
N PHE A 88 -5.11 -4.40 4.64
CA PHE A 88 -3.84 -5.00 5.05
C PHE A 88 -3.90 -5.53 6.49
N LEU A 89 -4.42 -4.71 7.42
CA LEU A 89 -4.59 -5.15 8.81
C LEU A 89 -5.60 -6.29 8.92
N LEU A 90 -6.69 -6.23 8.18
CA LEU A 90 -7.70 -7.28 8.15
C LEU A 90 -7.11 -8.61 7.66
N ALA A 91 -6.30 -8.58 6.60
CA ALA A 91 -5.57 -9.74 6.11
C ALA A 91 -4.58 -10.29 7.15
N THR A 92 -3.89 -9.40 7.87
CA THR A 92 -2.97 -9.78 8.96
C THR A 92 -3.71 -10.43 10.13
N ILE A 93 -4.82 -9.84 10.59
CA ILE A 93 -5.66 -10.39 11.68
C ILE A 93 -6.16 -11.77 11.30
N ARG A 94 -6.59 -11.94 10.05
CA ARG A 94 -7.02 -13.23 9.53
C ARG A 94 -5.89 -14.26 9.57
N ASP A 95 -4.73 -13.92 9.04
CA ASP A 95 -3.58 -14.82 9.01
C ASP A 95 -3.09 -15.18 10.43
N LEU A 96 -3.29 -14.29 11.42
CA LEU A 96 -2.94 -14.51 12.83
C LEU A 96 -3.98 -15.28 13.65
N ALA A 97 -5.26 -15.00 13.43
CA ALA A 97 -6.33 -15.30 14.39
C ALA A 97 -7.60 -15.87 13.73
N GLY A 98 -7.57 -16.11 12.42
CA GLY A 98 -8.63 -16.75 11.66
C GLY A 98 -9.80 -15.84 11.27
N ASP A 99 -10.71 -16.40 10.47
CA ASP A 99 -11.82 -15.68 9.83
C ASP A 99 -12.81 -15.07 10.81
N ALA A 100 -13.03 -15.69 11.97
CA ALA A 100 -13.97 -15.19 12.96
C ALA A 100 -13.52 -13.84 13.53
N ARG A 101 -12.23 -13.72 13.87
CA ARG A 101 -11.64 -12.48 14.40
C ARG A 101 -11.55 -11.40 13.32
N ALA A 102 -11.19 -11.78 12.09
CA ALA A 102 -11.20 -10.86 10.97
C ALA A 102 -12.60 -10.27 10.72
N ARG A 103 -13.64 -11.10 10.70
CA ARG A 103 -15.03 -10.64 10.54
C ARG A 103 -15.49 -9.69 11.64
N GLN A 104 -15.09 -9.94 12.88
CA GLN A 104 -15.37 -9.04 14.01
C GLN A 104 -14.63 -7.69 13.89
N ALA A 105 -13.40 -7.70 13.38
CA ALA A 105 -12.59 -6.49 13.20
C ALA A 105 -13.05 -5.63 12.01
N LEU A 106 -13.58 -6.24 10.95
CA LEU A 106 -13.97 -5.56 9.70
C LEU A 106 -14.78 -4.26 9.90
N PRO A 107 -15.91 -4.24 10.62
CA PRO A 107 -16.69 -3.00 10.75
C PRO A 107 -15.90 -1.89 11.45
N PHE A 108 -15.09 -2.23 12.46
CA PHE A 108 -14.24 -1.27 13.15
C PHE A 108 -13.17 -0.71 12.22
N LEU A 109 -12.48 -1.57 11.46
CA LEU A 109 -11.43 -1.14 10.53
C LEU A 109 -11.98 -0.24 9.42
N VAL A 110 -13.19 -0.52 8.92
CA VAL A 110 -13.85 0.33 7.91
C VAL A 110 -14.23 1.69 8.51
N VAL A 111 -14.79 1.72 9.72
CA VAL A 111 -15.11 2.99 10.40
C VAL A 111 -13.86 3.81 10.65
N VAL A 112 -12.77 3.19 11.09
CA VAL A 112 -11.48 3.86 11.30
C VAL A 112 -10.95 4.41 9.96
N ALA A 113 -10.96 3.62 8.88
CA ALA A 113 -10.53 4.09 7.55
C ALA A 113 -11.36 5.27 7.05
N ILE A 114 -12.69 5.23 7.21
CA ILE A 114 -13.58 6.34 6.84
C ILE A 114 -13.32 7.56 7.72
N GLY A 115 -13.06 7.37 9.01
CA GLY A 115 -12.72 8.45 9.94
C GLY A 115 -11.43 9.17 9.54
N PHE A 116 -10.38 8.42 9.17
CA PHE A 116 -9.13 8.99 8.66
C PHE A 116 -9.33 9.71 7.32
N PHE A 117 -10.11 9.14 6.40
CA PHE A 117 -10.50 9.82 5.18
C PHE A 117 -11.27 11.13 5.47
N GLY A 118 -12.19 11.12 6.44
CA GLY A 118 -12.95 12.29 6.85
C GLY A 118 -12.08 13.41 7.41
N TYR A 119 -10.98 13.08 8.09
CA TYR A 119 -10.01 14.08 8.54
C TYR A 119 -9.36 14.82 7.36
N PHE A 120 -8.95 14.10 6.31
CA PHE A 120 -8.38 14.71 5.11
C PHE A 120 -9.33 15.66 4.39
N ALA A 121 -10.64 15.45 4.52
CA ALA A 121 -11.62 16.39 3.97
C ALA A 121 -11.63 17.73 4.74
N LEU A 122 -11.15 17.77 5.98
CA LEU A 122 -11.07 18.96 6.83
C LEU A 122 -9.72 19.68 6.71
N ASP A 123 -8.63 18.94 6.64
CA ASP A 123 -7.26 19.46 6.57
C ASP A 123 -6.45 18.70 5.49
N PRO A 124 -6.65 19.05 4.21
CA PRO A 124 -6.07 18.30 3.08
C PRO A 124 -4.55 18.46 2.96
N ASP A 125 -3.98 19.50 3.56
CA ASP A 125 -2.54 19.78 3.50
C ASP A 125 -1.75 19.04 4.59
N ASN A 126 -2.44 18.48 5.59
CA ASN A 126 -1.83 17.78 6.70
C ASN A 126 -1.85 16.26 6.52
N PHE A 127 -0.72 15.72 6.04
CA PHE A 127 -0.56 14.29 5.82
C PHE A 127 -0.21 13.48 7.08
N LEU A 128 0.12 14.14 8.20
CA LEU A 128 0.59 13.49 9.43
C LEU A 128 -0.37 12.42 10.01
N PRO A 129 -1.70 12.63 10.12
CA PRO A 129 -2.59 11.61 10.66
C PRO A 129 -2.60 10.32 9.84
N PHE A 130 -2.42 10.41 8.53
CA PHE A 130 -2.27 9.21 7.70
C PHE A 130 -0.98 8.47 7.99
N ILE A 131 0.14 9.20 8.13
CA ILE A 131 1.42 8.62 8.54
C ILE A 131 1.25 7.86 9.86
N LEU A 132 0.55 8.44 10.85
CA LEU A 132 0.29 7.79 12.14
C LEU A 132 -0.58 6.54 12.00
N TYR A 133 -1.63 6.62 11.19
CA TYR A 133 -2.52 5.49 10.90
C TYR A 133 -1.76 4.33 10.24
N GLU A 134 -1.08 4.62 9.13
CA GLU A 134 -0.29 3.65 8.39
C GLU A 134 0.80 3.05 9.29
N SER A 135 1.58 3.87 9.98
CA SER A 135 2.68 3.41 10.84
C SER A 135 2.17 2.48 11.94
N THR A 136 1.07 2.83 12.59
CA THR A 136 0.46 1.99 13.64
C THR A 136 0.08 0.64 13.07
N VAL A 137 -0.60 0.63 11.92
CA VAL A 137 -1.06 -0.61 11.28
C VAL A 137 0.12 -1.45 10.77
N MET A 138 1.13 -0.84 10.16
CA MET A 138 2.31 -1.53 9.67
C MET A 138 3.12 -2.15 10.81
N ILE A 139 3.26 -1.47 11.96
CA ILE A 139 3.93 -2.03 13.15
C ILE A 139 3.15 -3.24 13.70
N LEU A 140 1.82 -3.13 13.81
CA LEU A 140 0.96 -4.24 14.24
C LEU A 140 1.06 -5.43 13.28
N ALA A 141 1.03 -5.16 11.98
CA ALA A 141 1.16 -6.18 10.95
C ALA A 141 2.55 -6.84 10.97
N LEU A 142 3.61 -6.05 11.16
CA LEU A 142 4.98 -6.56 11.29
C LEU A 142 5.11 -7.48 12.50
N ALA A 143 4.63 -7.06 13.67
CA ALA A 143 4.64 -7.90 14.87
C ALA A 143 3.86 -9.20 14.65
N GLY A 144 2.74 -9.12 13.92
CA GLY A 144 1.96 -10.26 13.47
C GLY A 144 2.76 -11.25 12.63
N TYR A 145 3.32 -10.79 11.52
CA TYR A 145 4.06 -11.64 10.61
C TYR A 145 5.38 -12.16 11.18
N ILE A 146 6.05 -11.41 12.06
CA ILE A 146 7.18 -11.91 12.85
C ILE A 146 6.74 -13.08 13.73
N ARG A 147 5.62 -12.97 14.43
CA ARG A 147 5.09 -14.05 15.27
C ARG A 147 4.75 -15.29 14.44
N ILE A 148 4.09 -15.12 13.29
CA ILE A 148 3.77 -16.23 12.37
C ILE A 148 5.06 -16.88 11.86
N ALA A 149 6.05 -16.08 11.47
CA ALA A 149 7.34 -16.58 11.00
C ALA A 149 8.11 -17.37 12.07
N ILE A 150 8.13 -16.89 13.32
CA ILE A 150 8.77 -17.59 14.45
C ILE A 150 8.11 -18.94 14.72
N ARG A 151 6.78 -19.03 14.58
CA ARG A 151 6.03 -20.28 14.80
C ARG A 151 6.16 -21.27 13.64
N GLY A 152 6.52 -20.80 12.45
CA GLY A 152 6.55 -21.63 11.25
C GLY A 152 5.16 -21.96 10.69
N ASP A 153 4.11 -21.25 11.12
CA ASP A 153 2.71 -21.55 10.78
C ASP A 153 2.38 -21.29 9.29
N MET A 154 3.22 -20.50 8.60
CA MET A 154 2.95 -20.06 7.23
C MET A 154 4.24 -19.89 6.41
N PRO A 155 4.46 -20.76 5.40
CA PRO A 155 5.50 -20.53 4.41
C PRO A 155 5.30 -19.16 3.74
N GLY A 156 6.34 -18.32 3.77
CA GLY A 156 6.31 -16.98 3.20
C GLY A 156 6.12 -15.84 4.20
N ALA A 157 5.76 -16.12 5.47
CA ALA A 157 5.59 -15.09 6.50
C ALA A 157 6.84 -14.21 6.70
N THR A 158 8.05 -14.79 6.60
CA THR A 158 9.32 -14.03 6.65
C THR A 158 9.44 -13.02 5.51
N TRP A 159 8.98 -13.36 4.31
CA TRP A 159 9.00 -12.44 3.16
C TRP A 159 7.95 -11.34 3.31
N ILE A 160 6.80 -11.65 3.89
CA ILE A 160 5.80 -10.64 4.22
C ILE A 160 6.32 -9.69 5.30
N ALA A 161 6.95 -10.20 6.37
CA ALA A 161 7.58 -9.38 7.40
C ALA A 161 8.72 -8.50 6.83
N ALA A 162 9.55 -9.05 5.95
CA ALA A 162 10.60 -8.30 5.26
C ALA A 162 10.01 -7.18 4.39
N SER A 163 8.94 -7.47 3.65
CA SER A 163 8.22 -6.47 2.87
C SER A 163 7.72 -5.31 3.74
N ILE A 164 7.05 -5.61 4.87
CA ILE A 164 6.55 -4.58 5.79
C ILE A 164 7.71 -3.77 6.37
N THR A 165 8.82 -4.42 6.72
CA THR A 165 10.03 -3.75 7.22
C THR A 165 10.57 -2.76 6.18
N VAL A 166 10.71 -3.20 4.92
CA VAL A 166 11.17 -2.34 3.82
C VAL A 166 10.19 -1.19 3.58
N ASN A 167 8.88 -1.42 3.69
CA ASN A 167 7.87 -0.37 3.54
C ASN A 167 7.94 0.67 4.68
N ILE A 168 8.16 0.25 5.93
CA ILE A 168 8.37 1.17 7.06
C ILE A 168 9.62 2.01 6.84
N LEU A 169 10.72 1.41 6.38
CA LEU A 169 11.94 2.16 6.05
C LEU A 169 11.70 3.15 4.91
N ALA A 170 10.89 2.80 3.91
CA ALA A 170 10.48 3.71 2.86
C ALA A 170 9.71 4.92 3.43
N ALA A 171 8.73 4.68 4.31
CA ALA A 171 7.95 5.75 4.93
C ALA A 171 8.84 6.73 5.73
N LEU A 172 9.91 6.25 6.37
CA LEU A 172 10.90 7.12 7.02
C LEU A 172 11.65 8.01 6.02
N VAL A 173 11.97 7.49 4.84
CA VAL A 173 12.57 8.30 3.75
C VAL A 173 11.60 9.38 3.29
N GLN A 174 10.32 9.03 3.11
CA GLN A 174 9.28 9.97 2.72
C GLN A 174 9.10 11.08 3.76
N ALA A 175 9.00 10.71 5.05
CA ALA A 175 8.83 11.65 6.16
C ALA A 175 10.04 12.58 6.36
N GLY A 176 11.24 12.17 5.95
CA GLY A 176 12.43 13.01 6.01
C GLY A 176 12.38 14.24 5.09
N GLY A 177 11.62 14.17 3.99
CA GLY A 177 11.29 15.30 3.10
C GLY A 177 12.44 15.92 2.28
N SER A 178 13.68 15.83 2.74
CA SER A 178 14.84 16.52 2.14
C SER A 178 15.72 15.65 1.25
N LEU A 179 15.45 14.35 1.16
CA LEU A 179 16.28 13.45 0.36
C LEU A 179 16.01 13.64 -1.14
N GLN A 180 17.08 13.83 -1.91
CA GLN A 180 17.03 13.82 -3.37
C GLN A 180 18.20 13.01 -3.91
N VAL A 181 17.93 12.23 -4.96
CA VAL A 181 18.93 11.39 -5.62
C VAL A 181 18.79 11.53 -7.13
N THR A 182 19.91 11.77 -7.82
CA THR A 182 19.97 11.81 -9.28
C THR A 182 20.79 10.64 -9.78
N VAL A 183 20.20 9.81 -10.65
CA VAL A 183 20.93 8.74 -11.37
C VAL A 183 20.94 9.06 -12.86
N ILE A 184 19.78 8.93 -13.51
CA ILE A 184 19.50 9.42 -14.86
C ILE A 184 18.45 10.54 -14.77
N TRP A 185 17.44 10.33 -13.92
CA TRP A 185 16.46 11.34 -13.53
C TRP A 185 16.63 11.70 -12.06
N THR A 186 16.11 12.85 -11.66
CA THR A 186 16.11 13.32 -10.27
C THR A 186 14.85 12.85 -9.56
N PHE A 187 15.03 12.12 -8.47
CA PHE A 187 13.98 11.64 -7.59
C PHE A 187 14.06 12.42 -6.27
N ASP A 188 12.93 12.90 -5.78
CA ASP A 188 12.80 13.40 -4.41
C ASP A 188 12.37 12.28 -3.45
N HIS A 189 12.04 12.65 -2.22
CA HIS A 189 11.61 11.71 -1.19
C HIS A 189 10.40 10.86 -1.62
N ASN A 190 9.47 11.39 -2.43
CA ASN A 190 8.31 10.63 -2.93
C ASN A 190 8.75 9.63 -4.01
N GLY A 191 9.53 10.08 -4.99
CA GLY A 191 10.08 9.19 -6.02
C GLY A 191 10.92 8.06 -5.42
N ILE A 192 11.75 8.35 -4.41
CA ILE A 192 12.56 7.35 -3.71
C ILE A 192 11.68 6.39 -2.90
N PHE A 193 10.68 6.93 -2.18
CA PHE A 193 9.68 6.13 -1.47
C PHE A 193 9.01 5.12 -2.41
N HIS A 194 8.55 5.54 -3.58
CA HIS A 194 7.92 4.66 -4.57
C HIS A 194 8.87 3.55 -5.06
N LEU A 195 10.15 3.86 -5.32
CA LEU A 195 11.13 2.86 -5.73
C LEU A 195 11.35 1.78 -4.65
N VAL A 196 11.43 2.18 -3.38
CA VAL A 196 11.55 1.24 -2.26
C VAL A 196 10.25 0.45 -2.06
N GLN A 197 9.09 1.09 -2.24
CA GLN A 197 7.78 0.44 -2.19
C GLN A 197 7.62 -0.63 -3.29
N ILE A 198 8.14 -0.39 -4.50
CA ILE A 198 8.16 -1.40 -5.57
C ILE A 198 8.95 -2.65 -5.14
N LEU A 199 10.10 -2.47 -4.48
CA LEU A 199 10.88 -3.57 -3.92
C LEU A 199 10.09 -4.31 -2.82
N ALA A 200 9.50 -3.58 -1.88
CA ALA A 200 8.66 -4.14 -0.82
C ALA A 200 7.49 -4.95 -1.40
N MET A 201 6.86 -4.43 -2.45
CA MET A 201 5.75 -5.09 -3.14
C MET A 201 6.19 -6.42 -3.77
N GLY A 202 7.37 -6.48 -4.39
CA GLY A 202 7.94 -7.73 -4.90
C GLY A 202 8.14 -8.78 -3.81
N MET A 203 8.64 -8.37 -2.64
CA MET A 203 8.77 -9.24 -1.47
C MET A 203 7.42 -9.73 -0.95
N LEU A 204 6.40 -8.85 -0.93
CA LEU A 204 5.05 -9.22 -0.51
C LEU A 204 4.44 -10.28 -1.43
N VAL A 205 4.52 -10.06 -2.74
CA VAL A 205 4.04 -11.03 -3.75
C VAL A 205 4.78 -12.36 -3.61
N TYR A 206 6.08 -12.32 -3.38
CA TYR A 206 6.87 -13.52 -3.17
C TYR A 206 6.46 -14.27 -1.90
N GLY A 207 6.16 -13.56 -0.81
CA GLY A 207 5.67 -14.16 0.43
C GLY A 207 4.25 -14.72 0.34
N LEU A 208 3.42 -14.16 -0.54
CA LEU A 208 2.04 -14.61 -0.75
C LEU A 208 1.90 -15.75 -1.75
N ARG A 209 2.93 -16.05 -2.55
CA ARG A 209 2.84 -17.10 -3.57
C ARG A 209 2.78 -18.49 -2.92
N CYS A 210 1.94 -19.37 -3.45
CA CYS A 210 2.01 -20.80 -3.19
C CYS A 210 2.91 -21.47 -4.25
N PRO A 211 4.02 -22.13 -3.87
CA PRO A 211 4.76 -22.99 -4.78
C PRO A 211 4.04 -24.35 -4.92
N GLY A 212 2.90 -24.39 -5.63
CA GLY A 212 2.13 -25.63 -5.88
C GLY A 212 0.62 -25.40 -5.95
N GLU A 213 -0.16 -26.48 -5.82
CA GLU A 213 -1.60 -26.37 -5.55
C GLU A 213 -1.79 -25.75 -4.16
N CYS A 214 -2.46 -24.59 -4.09
CA CYS A 214 -2.77 -24.00 -2.79
C CYS A 214 -3.79 -24.92 -2.08
N PRO A 215 -3.62 -25.15 -0.76
CA PRO A 215 -4.67 -25.77 0.03
C PRO A 215 -5.98 -25.00 -0.16
N THR A 216 -7.03 -25.70 -0.58
CA THR A 216 -8.39 -25.19 -0.47
C THR A 216 -8.70 -25.11 1.02
N GLU A 217 -9.00 -23.90 1.50
CA GLU A 217 -9.43 -23.65 2.89
C GLU A 217 -10.73 -24.38 3.24
#